data_AF-A0A0J8U080-F1
#
_entry.id   AF-A0A0J8U080-F1
#
_cell.length_a   1.000
_cell.length_b   1.000
_cell.length_c   1.000
_cell.angle_alpha   90.00
_cell.angle_beta   90.00
_cell.angle_gamma   90.00
#
_symmetry.space_group_name_H-M   'P 1'
#
loop_
_entity.id
_entity.type
_entity.pdbx_description
1 polymer ?
#
loop_
_entity_poly.entity_id
_entity_poly.type
_entity_poly.pdbx_seq_one_letter_code
_entity_poly.pdbx_strand_id
1 'polypeptide(L)'
;MPRPIYDLFTTGQKVLINGSRGSYKVAKALKQNVFQASTVGTNTPVIIKTESADPIIYQTEANCYGYRCITSSPYIRAMHEVVDNSTDRCMVFECLDTDLWSLRARAQELGQPFLKITAKSILEAVKVFSDMDGHFTAVHTDINPNNVLVSNVDSPKPTVKLADLGAVITSEGFDDFRLQGVEIRAPEIWKGVSPTPPCQVWSVEVTLMHFFANKIIFGNWDQDSRVQEFPLDTNKSAWAIGKIMKLVGPLERDEDPKYKSEFDLAEFFVKRDLIKVESLEEELAKVNVPSDCVSFIRYLLNINHKTRPTAEQALQHPWLQDLE
;
A
#
# COMPACT_ATOMS: atom_id res chain seq x y z
N MET A 1 -7.53 -27.64 13.46
CA MET A 1 -7.77 -26.61 12.44
C MET A 1 -8.76 -25.61 13.01
N PRO A 2 -8.55 -24.30 12.81
CA PRO A 2 -9.52 -23.27 13.19
C PRO A 2 -10.87 -23.51 12.52
N ARG A 3 -11.96 -23.10 13.16
CA ARG A 3 -13.30 -23.23 12.56
C ARG A 3 -13.44 -22.37 11.29
N PRO A 4 -14.21 -22.83 10.27
CA PRO A 4 -14.39 -22.08 9.03
C PRO A 4 -15.42 -20.95 9.22
N ILE A 5 -14.97 -19.80 9.76
CA ILE A 5 -15.83 -18.66 10.10
C ILE A 5 -16.69 -18.21 8.91
N TYR A 6 -16.11 -18.17 7.70
CA TYR A 6 -16.81 -17.75 6.48
C TYR A 6 -18.01 -18.64 6.14
N ASP A 7 -17.81 -19.96 6.15
CA ASP A 7 -18.86 -20.94 5.78
C ASP A 7 -19.98 -20.95 6.83
N LEU A 8 -19.62 -20.87 8.12
CA LEU A 8 -20.60 -20.76 9.20
C LEU A 8 -21.44 -19.49 9.05
N PHE A 9 -20.80 -18.35 8.81
CA PHE A 9 -21.50 -17.07 8.68
C PHE A 9 -22.40 -17.01 7.43
N THR A 10 -21.91 -17.47 6.28
CA THR A 10 -22.67 -17.46 5.01
C THR A 10 -23.84 -18.45 4.99
N THR A 11 -23.80 -19.48 5.83
CA THR A 11 -24.94 -20.40 6.07
C THR A 11 -25.95 -19.86 7.10
N GLY A 12 -25.81 -18.60 7.53
CA GLY A 12 -26.74 -17.93 8.44
C GLY A 12 -26.50 -18.23 9.93
N GLN A 13 -25.41 -18.91 10.28
CA GLN A 13 -25.09 -19.19 11.68
C GLN A 13 -24.52 -17.94 12.36
N LYS A 14 -24.89 -17.76 13.63
CA LYS A 14 -24.31 -16.71 14.46
C LYS A 14 -22.90 -17.11 14.86
N VAL A 15 -21.90 -16.34 14.43
CA VAL A 15 -20.51 -16.57 14.80
C VAL A 15 -20.11 -15.63 15.94
N LEU A 16 -19.74 -16.21 17.08
CA LEU A 16 -19.19 -15.52 18.25
C LEU A 16 -17.76 -16.00 18.49
N ILE A 17 -16.80 -15.07 18.48
CA ILE A 17 -15.38 -15.30 18.74
C ILE A 17 -15.08 -14.82 20.17
N ASN A 18 -14.45 -15.66 20.99
CA ASN A 18 -14.09 -15.31 22.37
C ASN A 18 -12.58 -15.08 22.48
N GLY A 19 -12.20 -13.84 22.72
CA GLY A 19 -10.84 -13.42 23.00
C GLY A 19 -10.59 -13.20 24.49
N SER A 20 -9.35 -12.81 24.80
CA SER A 20 -8.93 -12.44 26.15
C SER A 20 -9.43 -11.06 26.58
N ARG A 21 -9.69 -10.16 25.63
CA ARG A 21 -10.16 -8.78 25.90
C ARG A 21 -11.68 -8.62 25.73
N GLY A 22 -12.36 -9.63 25.20
CA GLY A 22 -13.81 -9.65 25.09
C GLY A 22 -14.31 -10.69 24.09
N SER A 23 -15.63 -10.66 23.86
CA SER A 23 -16.28 -11.49 22.85
C SER A 23 -16.70 -10.62 21.66
N TYR A 24 -16.64 -11.20 20.47
CA TYR A 24 -16.89 -10.50 19.21
C TYR A 24 -17.95 -11.23 18.40
N LYS A 25 -18.99 -10.50 18.03
CA LYS A 25 -20.07 -11.01 17.18
C LYS A 25 -19.83 -10.59 15.74
N VAL A 26 -19.62 -11.57 14.86
CA VAL A 26 -19.47 -11.33 13.42
C VAL A 26 -20.79 -10.81 12.84
N ALA A 27 -20.69 -9.73 12.07
CA ALA A 27 -21.84 -9.03 11.50
C ALA A 27 -21.85 -9.03 9.97
N LYS A 28 -20.68 -9.04 9.32
CA LYS A 28 -20.56 -9.03 7.85
C LYS A 28 -19.23 -9.65 7.42
N ALA A 29 -19.24 -10.47 6.38
CA ALA A 29 -18.03 -10.87 5.67
C ALA A 29 -17.66 -9.80 4.64
N LEU A 30 -16.44 -9.29 4.71
CA LEU A 30 -15.89 -8.32 3.75
C LEU A 30 -15.05 -9.02 2.68
N LYS A 31 -14.33 -10.07 3.09
CA LYS A 31 -13.56 -11.00 2.24
C LYS A 31 -13.67 -12.41 2.83
N GLN A 32 -13.06 -13.41 2.18
CA GLN A 32 -13.01 -14.79 2.67
C GLN A 32 -12.45 -14.89 4.10
N ASN A 33 -11.46 -14.05 4.43
CA ASN A 33 -10.76 -14.07 5.71
C ASN A 33 -10.83 -12.74 6.47
N VAL A 34 -11.72 -11.81 6.07
CA VAL A 34 -11.86 -10.50 6.72
C VAL A 34 -13.33 -10.23 7.01
N PHE A 35 -13.64 -9.91 8.25
CA PHE A 35 -15.00 -9.78 8.76
C PHE A 35 -15.15 -8.48 9.55
N GLN A 36 -16.28 -7.80 9.35
CA GLN A 36 -16.74 -6.77 10.27
C GLN A 36 -17.50 -7.44 11.42
N ALA A 37 -17.15 -7.06 12.64
CA ALA A 37 -17.75 -7.58 13.85
C ALA A 37 -17.98 -6.43 14.84
N SER A 38 -18.57 -6.76 15.99
CA SER A 38 -18.73 -5.83 17.10
C SER A 38 -18.44 -6.52 18.42
N THR A 39 -17.91 -5.77 19.39
CA THR A 39 -17.77 -6.24 20.77
C THR A 39 -19.14 -6.53 21.37
N VAL A 40 -19.26 -7.65 22.08
CA VAL A 40 -20.46 -7.97 22.84
C VAL A 40 -20.55 -7.04 24.05
N GLY A 41 -21.71 -6.43 24.26
CA GLY A 41 -21.97 -5.51 25.37
C GLY A 41 -21.86 -4.03 24.96
N THR A 42 -20.72 -3.61 24.40
CA THR A 42 -20.52 -2.20 23.99
C THR A 42 -20.92 -1.92 22.54
N ASN A 43 -21.09 -2.95 21.71
CA ASN A 43 -21.36 -2.85 20.27
C ASN A 43 -20.33 -1.99 19.51
N THR A 44 -19.09 -1.93 20.01
CA THR A 44 -18.00 -1.21 19.35
C THR A 44 -17.58 -1.98 18.10
N PRO A 45 -17.53 -1.33 16.92
CA PRO A 45 -17.16 -2.01 15.68
C PRO A 45 -15.68 -2.38 15.67
N VAL A 46 -15.38 -3.59 15.18
CA VAL A 46 -14.02 -4.12 15.02
C VAL A 46 -13.92 -4.87 13.70
N ILE A 47 -12.69 -5.13 13.27
CA ILE A 47 -12.40 -5.96 12.11
C ILE A 47 -11.65 -7.20 12.55
N ILE A 48 -12.08 -8.35 12.05
CA ILE A 48 -11.49 -9.65 12.37
C ILE A 48 -10.85 -10.20 11.10
N LYS A 49 -9.56 -10.50 11.16
CA LYS A 49 -8.80 -11.13 10.07
C LYS A 49 -8.39 -12.53 10.51
N THR A 50 -8.87 -13.55 9.81
CA THR A 50 -8.46 -14.94 10.05
C THR A 50 -7.23 -15.28 9.21
N GLU A 51 -6.55 -16.36 9.57
CA GLU A 51 -5.46 -16.92 8.76
C GLU A 51 -5.95 -17.13 7.31
N SER A 52 -5.14 -16.67 6.36
CA SER A 52 -5.39 -16.86 4.92
C SER A 52 -4.87 -18.23 4.48
N ALA A 53 -4.85 -18.50 3.18
CA ALA A 53 -4.24 -19.72 2.64
C ALA A 53 -2.71 -19.79 2.87
N ASP A 54 -2.06 -18.65 3.14
CA ASP A 54 -0.63 -18.56 3.43
C ASP A 54 -0.42 -18.19 4.91
N PRO A 55 -0.06 -19.17 5.77
CA PRO A 55 0.18 -18.93 7.19
C PRO A 55 1.34 -17.96 7.46
N ILE A 56 2.29 -17.82 6.53
CA ILE A 56 3.45 -16.94 6.70
C ILE A 56 2.98 -15.49 6.73
N ILE A 57 2.08 -15.10 5.81
CA ILE A 57 1.53 -13.74 5.74
C ILE A 57 0.81 -13.39 7.05
N TYR A 58 -0.02 -14.31 7.57
CA TYR A 58 -0.72 -14.12 8.84
C TYR A 58 0.25 -13.95 10.02
N GLN A 59 1.27 -14.81 10.09
CA GLN A 59 2.25 -14.77 11.18
C GLN A 59 3.14 -13.52 11.11
N THR A 60 3.55 -13.11 9.92
CA THR A 60 4.30 -11.87 9.68
C THR A 60 3.52 -10.66 10.18
N GLU A 61 2.24 -10.54 9.81
CA GLU A 61 1.39 -9.44 10.27
C GLU A 61 1.25 -9.43 11.80
N ALA A 62 0.92 -10.58 12.40
CA ALA A 62 0.77 -10.70 13.85
C ALA A 62 2.06 -10.36 14.60
N ASN A 63 3.22 -10.79 14.08
CA ASN A 63 4.53 -10.50 14.66
C ASN A 63 4.89 -9.01 14.61
N CYS A 64 4.48 -8.28 13.56
CA CYS A 64 4.71 -6.84 13.47
C CYS A 64 4.09 -6.09 14.66
N TYR A 65 2.93 -6.53 15.14
CA TYR A 65 2.29 -5.93 16.32
C TYR A 65 2.94 -6.33 17.66
N GLY A 66 4.00 -7.15 17.65
CA GLY A 66 4.86 -7.38 18.80
C GLY A 66 5.83 -6.21 19.08
N TYR A 67 6.04 -5.32 18.10
CA TYR A 67 6.94 -4.17 18.22
C TYR A 67 6.22 -2.94 18.82
N ARG A 68 6.91 -2.25 19.72
CA ARG A 68 6.43 -1.02 20.37
C ARG A 68 6.31 0.12 19.37
N CYS A 69 7.24 0.27 18.44
CA CYS A 69 7.18 1.31 17.41
C CYS A 69 5.91 1.20 16.54
N ILE A 70 5.47 -0.04 16.25
CA ILE A 70 4.22 -0.32 15.55
C ILE A 70 3.01 0.00 16.41
N THR A 71 2.94 -0.56 17.61
CA THR A 71 1.77 -0.42 18.50
C THR A 71 1.58 0.98 19.08
N SER A 72 2.65 1.79 19.14
CA SER A 72 2.60 3.17 19.62
C SER A 72 2.32 4.19 18.49
N SER A 73 2.40 3.78 17.23
CA SER A 73 2.20 4.70 16.10
C SER A 73 0.71 5.02 15.91
N PRO A 74 0.31 6.31 15.92
CA PRO A 74 -1.07 6.68 15.62
C PRO A 74 -1.41 6.53 14.12
N TYR A 75 -0.40 6.30 13.27
CA TYR A 75 -0.53 6.22 11.82
C TYR A 75 -0.51 4.79 11.29
N ILE A 76 -0.34 3.79 12.17
CA ILE A 76 -0.52 2.38 11.85
C ILE A 76 -1.81 1.92 12.51
N ARG A 77 -2.62 1.15 11.78
CA ARG A 77 -3.87 0.61 12.29
C ARG A 77 -3.62 -0.23 13.55
N ALA A 78 -4.34 0.03 14.62
CA ALA A 78 -4.19 -0.68 15.88
C ALA A 78 -4.80 -2.09 15.82
N MET A 79 -4.05 -3.05 16.36
CA MET A 79 -4.54 -4.38 16.71
C MET A 79 -4.96 -4.39 18.18
N HIS A 80 -6.16 -4.88 18.46
CA HIS A 80 -6.68 -5.03 19.82
C HIS A 80 -6.14 -6.29 20.50
N GLU A 81 -6.24 -7.44 19.83
CA GLU A 81 -5.67 -8.69 20.31
C GLU A 81 -5.51 -9.73 19.18
N VAL A 82 -4.69 -10.74 19.44
CA VAL A 82 -4.70 -12.01 18.71
C VAL A 82 -5.52 -13.00 19.52
N VAL A 83 -6.56 -13.57 18.91
CA VAL A 83 -7.30 -14.69 19.46
C VAL A 83 -6.70 -15.96 18.88
N ASP A 84 -6.09 -16.79 19.73
CA ASP A 84 -5.59 -18.12 19.38
C ASP A 84 -6.04 -19.10 20.48
N ASN A 85 -7.14 -19.79 20.24
CA ASN A 85 -7.74 -20.74 21.18
C ASN A 85 -8.09 -22.06 20.47
N SER A 86 -8.73 -23.00 21.18
CA SER A 86 -9.06 -24.33 20.62
C SER A 86 -10.01 -24.29 19.41
N THR A 87 -10.67 -23.17 19.16
CA THR A 87 -11.72 -22.99 18.14
C THR A 87 -11.34 -21.95 17.08
N ASP A 88 -10.81 -20.81 17.51
CA ASP A 88 -10.59 -19.62 16.69
C ASP A 88 -9.11 -19.22 16.64
N ARG A 89 -8.65 -18.82 15.45
CA ARG A 89 -7.35 -18.20 15.22
C ARG A 89 -7.51 -16.98 14.33
N CYS A 90 -7.42 -15.79 14.92
CA CYS A 90 -7.63 -14.53 14.21
C CYS A 90 -7.01 -13.33 14.92
N MET A 91 -6.77 -12.26 14.16
CA MET A 91 -6.40 -10.94 14.68
C MET A 91 -7.64 -10.05 14.73
N VAL A 92 -7.79 -9.30 15.82
CA VAL A 92 -8.86 -8.32 16.01
C VAL A 92 -8.28 -6.92 15.93
N PHE A 93 -8.79 -6.10 15.03
CA PHE A 93 -8.33 -4.73 14.77
C PHE A 93 -9.40 -3.70 15.07
N GLU A 94 -8.96 -2.46 15.29
CA GLU A 94 -9.86 -1.31 15.25
C GLU A 94 -10.56 -1.20 13.89
N CYS A 95 -11.79 -0.68 13.86
CA CYS A 95 -12.51 -0.41 12.62
C CYS A 95 -12.32 1.06 12.21
N LEU A 96 -11.99 1.29 10.93
CA LEU A 96 -12.06 2.60 10.28
C LEU A 96 -13.22 2.63 9.28
N ASP A 97 -13.61 3.83 8.85
CA ASP A 97 -14.85 4.04 8.10
C ASP A 97 -14.73 3.57 6.65
N THR A 98 -13.57 3.81 6.04
CA THR A 98 -13.32 3.52 4.63
C THR A 98 -11.82 3.40 4.33
N ASP A 99 -11.47 3.25 3.07
CA ASP A 99 -10.12 3.21 2.54
C ASP A 99 -9.94 4.28 1.46
N LEU A 100 -8.68 4.65 1.18
CA LEU A 100 -8.33 5.71 0.25
C LEU A 100 -8.80 5.37 -1.18
N TRP A 101 -8.77 4.10 -1.58
CA TRP A 101 -9.30 3.67 -2.88
C TRP A 101 -10.79 3.95 -2.99
N SER A 102 -11.58 3.62 -1.98
CA SER A 102 -13.01 3.89 -1.94
C SER A 102 -13.34 5.39 -1.98
N LEU A 103 -12.45 6.24 -1.44
CA LEU A 103 -12.60 7.70 -1.42
C LEU A 103 -12.19 8.41 -2.73
N ARG A 104 -11.53 7.74 -3.68
CA ARG A 104 -10.94 8.38 -4.87
C ARG A 104 -11.91 9.21 -5.71
N ALA A 105 -13.20 8.85 -5.74
CA ALA A 105 -14.22 9.61 -6.46
C ALA A 105 -14.46 11.01 -5.85
N ARG A 106 -14.13 11.19 -4.57
CA ARG A 106 -14.21 12.45 -3.82
C ARG A 106 -12.85 13.16 -3.73
N ALA A 107 -11.79 12.66 -4.35
CA ALA A 107 -10.45 13.21 -4.13
C ALA A 107 -10.34 14.71 -4.47
N GLN A 108 -11.02 15.15 -5.53
CA GLN A 108 -11.09 16.56 -5.93
C GLN A 108 -11.91 17.42 -4.94
N GLU A 109 -12.96 16.85 -4.35
CA GLU A 109 -13.79 17.50 -3.32
C GLU A 109 -13.01 17.67 -2.01
N LEU A 110 -12.27 16.64 -1.60
CA LEU A 110 -11.46 16.63 -0.38
C LEU A 110 -10.25 17.57 -0.50
N GLY A 111 -9.73 17.73 -1.72
CA GLY A 111 -8.76 18.76 -2.06
C GLY A 111 -7.41 18.64 -1.34
N GLN A 112 -6.67 19.76 -1.35
CA GLN A 112 -5.31 19.80 -0.86
C GLN A 112 -5.14 19.50 0.64
N PRO A 113 -5.98 20.02 1.57
CA PRO A 113 -5.79 19.77 2.99
C PRO A 113 -5.81 18.27 3.32
N PHE A 114 -6.77 17.53 2.76
CA PHE A 114 -6.86 16.09 2.93
C PHE A 114 -5.66 15.37 2.32
N LEU A 115 -5.22 15.78 1.12
CA LEU A 115 -4.05 15.18 0.47
C LEU A 115 -2.77 15.37 1.30
N LYS A 116 -2.55 16.58 1.87
CA LYS A 116 -1.41 16.87 2.76
C LYS A 116 -1.44 16.00 4.02
N ILE A 117 -2.59 15.90 4.69
CA ILE A 117 -2.76 15.07 5.88
C ILE A 117 -2.50 13.60 5.54
N THR A 118 -3.05 13.12 4.44
CA THR A 118 -2.86 11.74 3.97
C THR A 118 -1.38 11.44 3.68
N ALA A 119 -0.70 12.30 2.92
CA ALA A 119 0.72 12.15 2.62
C ALA A 119 1.57 12.13 3.89
N LYS A 120 1.34 13.07 4.82
CA LYS A 120 2.03 13.12 6.11
C LYS A 120 1.80 11.86 6.94
N SER A 121 0.55 11.41 7.06
CA SER A 121 0.21 10.21 7.83
C SER A 121 0.86 8.95 7.27
N ILE A 122 0.85 8.75 5.95
CA ILE A 122 1.51 7.57 5.36
C ILE A 122 3.03 7.66 5.53
N LEU A 123 3.64 8.84 5.35
CA LEU A 123 5.07 9.03 5.56
C LEU A 123 5.50 8.77 7.00
N GLU A 124 4.73 9.24 7.98
CA GLU A 124 4.95 8.93 9.40
C GLU A 124 4.79 7.43 9.68
N ALA A 125 3.82 6.76 9.05
CA ALA A 125 3.65 5.31 9.19
C ALA A 125 4.86 4.55 8.63
N VAL A 126 5.34 4.88 7.43
CA VAL A 126 6.46 4.16 6.81
C VAL A 126 7.81 4.50 7.45
N LYS A 127 7.94 5.67 8.08
CA LYS A 127 9.10 6.04 8.90
C LYS A 127 9.34 5.02 10.02
N VAL A 128 8.28 4.50 10.63
CA VAL A 128 8.36 3.49 11.71
C VAL A 128 9.18 2.27 11.30
N PHE A 129 9.04 1.81 10.05
CA PHE A 129 9.76 0.63 9.57
C PHE A 129 11.26 0.85 9.41
N SER A 130 11.75 2.09 9.44
CA SER A 130 13.20 2.36 9.32
C SER A 130 13.97 1.81 10.53
N ASP A 131 13.32 1.71 11.69
CA ASP A 131 13.88 1.18 12.93
C ASP A 131 12.81 0.43 13.75
N MET A 132 12.82 -0.90 13.65
CA MET A 132 11.91 -1.79 14.37
C MET A 132 12.41 -2.00 15.81
N ASP A 133 12.24 -0.99 16.68
CA ASP A 133 12.67 -0.97 18.09
C ASP A 133 14.17 -1.25 18.31
N GLY A 134 15.04 -0.84 17.38
CA GLY A 134 16.49 -1.06 17.44
C GLY A 134 16.93 -2.44 16.93
N HIS A 135 16.03 -3.25 16.38
CA HIS A 135 16.34 -4.60 15.94
C HIS A 135 16.80 -4.68 14.49
N PHE A 136 16.02 -4.12 13.56
CA PHE A 136 16.30 -4.16 12.13
C PHE A 136 15.51 -3.09 11.38
N THR A 137 15.92 -2.85 10.14
CA THR A 137 15.12 -2.09 9.17
C THR A 137 14.15 -3.01 8.45
N ALA A 138 12.91 -2.56 8.32
CA ALA A 138 11.83 -3.24 7.62
C ALA A 138 11.32 -2.39 6.45
N VAL A 139 10.63 -3.06 5.53
CA VAL A 139 10.03 -2.45 4.36
C VAL A 139 8.62 -3.01 4.17
N HIS A 140 7.63 -2.13 4.07
CA HIS A 140 6.28 -2.49 3.70
C HIS A 140 6.16 -2.53 2.17
N THR A 141 5.95 -3.71 1.58
CA THR A 141 5.98 -3.84 0.12
C THR A 141 4.61 -3.65 -0.56
N ASP A 142 3.53 -3.51 0.21
CA ASP A 142 2.17 -3.36 -0.31
C ASP A 142 1.48 -2.03 0.09
N ILE A 143 2.20 -0.90 -0.02
CA ILE A 143 1.62 0.43 0.22
C ILE A 143 0.80 0.82 -1.02
N ASN A 144 -0.52 0.65 -0.94
CA ASN A 144 -1.47 0.99 -2.00
C ASN A 144 -2.75 1.63 -1.42
N PRO A 145 -3.62 2.26 -2.24
CA PRO A 145 -4.80 2.97 -1.73
C PRO A 145 -5.81 2.13 -0.93
N ASN A 146 -5.85 0.81 -1.11
CA ASN A 146 -6.75 -0.08 -0.35
C ASN A 146 -6.25 -0.33 1.08
N ASN A 147 -4.94 -0.14 1.32
CA ASN A 147 -4.30 -0.36 2.61
C ASN A 147 -4.11 0.95 3.41
N VAL A 148 -4.57 2.09 2.88
CA VAL A 148 -4.64 3.36 3.60
C VAL A 148 -6.07 3.57 4.06
N LEU A 149 -6.31 3.40 5.36
CA LEU A 149 -7.63 3.47 5.97
C LEU A 149 -7.91 4.89 6.49
N VAL A 150 -9.17 5.32 6.40
CA VAL A 150 -9.60 6.67 6.72
C VAL A 150 -10.88 6.66 7.56
N SER A 151 -10.92 7.50 8.60
CA SER A 151 -12.14 7.82 9.36
C SER A 151 -12.31 9.33 9.52
N ASN A 152 -13.55 9.76 9.72
CA ASN A 152 -13.90 11.18 9.88
C ASN A 152 -13.42 12.04 8.71
N VAL A 153 -13.63 11.58 7.48
CA VAL A 153 -13.06 12.21 6.26
C VAL A 153 -13.44 13.68 6.09
N ASP A 154 -14.64 14.08 6.54
CA ASP A 154 -15.13 15.47 6.44
C ASP A 154 -14.69 16.35 7.63
N SER A 155 -13.97 15.79 8.59
CA SER A 155 -13.37 16.53 9.71
C SER A 155 -12.15 17.31 9.23
N PRO A 156 -11.82 18.48 9.83
CA PRO A 156 -10.54 19.14 9.60
C PRO A 156 -9.33 18.29 10.05
N LYS A 157 -9.57 17.24 10.84
CA LYS A 157 -8.56 16.29 11.33
C LYS A 157 -9.03 14.86 11.05
N PRO A 158 -9.03 14.41 9.79
CA PRO A 158 -9.36 13.03 9.47
C PRO A 158 -8.30 12.10 10.05
N THR A 159 -8.72 10.91 10.46
CA THR A 159 -7.81 9.86 10.90
C THR A 159 -7.36 9.08 9.68
N VAL A 160 -6.05 9.05 9.40
CA VAL A 160 -5.47 8.27 8.30
C VAL A 160 -4.45 7.28 8.87
N LYS A 161 -4.61 5.99 8.56
CA LYS A 161 -3.72 4.93 9.07
C LYS A 161 -3.37 3.92 7.98
N LEU A 162 -2.10 3.52 7.93
CA LEU A 162 -1.64 2.39 7.13
C LEU A 162 -2.06 1.07 7.79
N ALA A 163 -2.49 0.11 6.98
CA ALA A 163 -2.92 -1.21 7.40
C ALA A 163 -2.25 -2.32 6.58
N ASP A 164 -2.54 -3.57 6.96
CA ASP A 164 -2.06 -4.80 6.30
C ASP A 164 -0.55 -5.01 6.35
N LEU A 165 -0.04 -5.33 7.55
CA LEU A 165 1.40 -5.56 7.75
C LEU A 165 1.87 -6.96 7.32
N GLY A 166 1.03 -7.73 6.62
CA GLY A 166 1.38 -9.08 6.15
C GLY A 166 2.45 -9.09 5.05
N ALA A 167 2.65 -7.95 4.38
CA ALA A 167 3.67 -7.72 3.36
C ALA A 167 4.87 -6.92 3.87
N VAL A 168 5.07 -6.87 5.20
CA VAL A 168 6.28 -6.29 5.79
C VAL A 168 7.39 -7.32 5.76
N ILE A 169 8.55 -6.90 5.26
CA ILE A 169 9.75 -7.74 5.17
C ILE A 169 10.93 -7.06 5.87
N THR A 170 11.91 -7.85 6.30
CA THR A 170 13.22 -7.33 6.68
C THR A 170 13.93 -6.81 5.44
N SER A 171 14.66 -5.69 5.55
CA SER A 171 15.46 -5.17 4.43
C SER A 171 16.66 -6.06 4.07
N GLU A 172 16.96 -7.06 4.91
CA GLU A 172 18.01 -8.06 4.71
C GLU A 172 17.38 -9.44 4.50
N GLY A 173 18.00 -10.28 3.67
CA GLY A 173 17.70 -11.72 3.60
C GLY A 173 16.67 -12.16 2.55
N PHE A 174 16.28 -11.28 1.61
CA PHE A 174 15.44 -11.66 0.47
C PHE A 174 16.24 -11.59 -0.82
N ASP A 175 16.63 -12.78 -1.30
CA ASP A 175 17.14 -12.95 -2.65
C ASP A 175 15.96 -13.29 -3.59
N ASP A 176 15.99 -12.67 -4.77
CA ASP A 176 15.37 -13.16 -6.00
C ASP A 176 13.87 -12.86 -6.30
N PHE A 177 13.11 -12.22 -5.38
CA PHE A 177 11.69 -11.88 -5.62
C PHE A 177 11.38 -10.38 -5.68
N ARG A 178 10.53 -9.98 -6.65
CA ARG A 178 9.94 -8.63 -6.73
C ARG A 178 8.73 -8.54 -5.80
N LEU A 179 8.96 -8.08 -4.57
CA LEU A 179 7.98 -8.14 -3.48
C LEU A 179 6.95 -7.00 -3.47
N GLN A 180 7.15 -5.92 -4.24
CA GLN A 180 6.14 -4.86 -4.39
C GLN A 180 5.10 -5.20 -5.46
N GLY A 181 3.83 -4.84 -5.26
CA GLY A 181 2.79 -4.93 -6.29
C GLY A 181 3.13 -4.12 -7.55
N VAL A 182 2.72 -4.59 -8.73
CA VAL A 182 3.13 -4.02 -10.03
C VAL A 182 2.77 -2.52 -10.15
N GLU A 183 1.64 -2.14 -9.59
CA GLU A 183 1.06 -0.80 -9.67
C GLU A 183 1.81 0.23 -8.83
N ILE A 184 2.57 -0.20 -7.82
CA ILE A 184 3.27 0.65 -6.85
C ILE A 184 4.78 0.41 -6.83
N ARG A 185 5.29 -0.46 -7.72
CA ARG A 185 6.66 -0.95 -7.71
C ARG A 185 7.65 0.14 -8.12
N ALA A 186 8.68 0.33 -7.30
CA ALA A 186 9.73 1.30 -7.55
C ALA A 186 10.66 0.87 -8.71
N PRO A 187 11.28 1.83 -9.44
CA PRO A 187 12.13 1.57 -10.62
C PRO A 187 13.26 0.58 -10.36
N GLU A 188 13.91 0.66 -9.19
CA GLU A 188 15.03 -0.19 -8.81
C GLU A 188 14.62 -1.64 -8.60
N ILE A 189 13.38 -1.91 -8.17
CA ILE A 189 12.88 -3.28 -7.95
C ILE A 189 12.65 -4.00 -9.28
N TRP A 190 12.32 -3.26 -10.35
CA TRP A 190 12.30 -3.81 -11.71
C TRP A 190 13.69 -4.27 -12.18
N LYS A 191 14.76 -3.82 -11.53
CA LYS A 191 16.14 -4.21 -11.81
C LYS A 191 16.67 -5.27 -10.84
N GLY A 192 15.80 -5.82 -9.99
CA GLY A 192 16.21 -6.84 -9.01
C GLY A 192 16.93 -6.30 -7.79
N VAL A 193 17.00 -4.98 -7.60
CA VAL A 193 17.52 -4.41 -6.36
C VAL A 193 16.57 -4.79 -5.23
N SER A 194 17.13 -5.31 -4.13
CA SER A 194 16.33 -5.67 -2.95
C SER A 194 15.60 -4.44 -2.39
N PRO A 195 14.38 -4.61 -1.84
CA PRO A 195 13.63 -3.49 -1.27
C PRO A 195 14.38 -2.79 -0.14
N THR A 196 14.42 -1.46 -0.21
CA THR A 196 15.04 -0.58 0.78
C THR A 196 14.06 0.52 1.19
N PRO A 197 14.26 1.24 2.31
CA PRO A 197 13.32 2.27 2.73
C PRO A 197 12.90 3.31 1.66
N PRO A 198 13.80 3.78 0.75
CA PRO A 198 13.39 4.66 -0.35
C PRO A 198 12.36 4.06 -1.32
N CYS A 199 12.25 2.74 -1.48
CA CYS A 199 11.23 2.16 -2.36
C CYS A 199 9.80 2.35 -1.81
N GLN A 200 9.66 2.49 -0.48
CA GLN A 200 8.38 2.80 0.16
C GLN A 200 7.93 4.22 -0.19
N VAL A 201 8.84 5.18 -0.20
CA VAL A 201 8.56 6.59 -0.54
C VAL A 201 8.03 6.71 -1.97
N TRP A 202 8.55 5.91 -2.90
CA TRP A 202 7.97 5.78 -4.23
C TRP A 202 6.53 5.25 -4.18
N SER A 203 6.28 4.14 -3.47
CA SER A 203 4.93 3.57 -3.35
C SER A 203 3.95 4.51 -2.65
N VAL A 204 4.39 5.34 -1.69
CA VAL A 204 3.58 6.40 -1.08
C VAL A 204 3.11 7.38 -2.15
N GLU A 205 4.02 7.93 -2.96
CA GLU A 205 3.64 8.91 -3.97
C GLU A 205 2.76 8.30 -5.06
N VAL A 206 3.08 7.10 -5.54
CA VAL A 206 2.23 6.39 -6.50
C VAL A 206 0.83 6.11 -5.93
N THR A 207 0.72 5.78 -4.64
CA THR A 207 -0.56 5.62 -3.94
C THR A 207 -1.36 6.92 -3.93
N LEU A 208 -0.74 8.05 -3.61
CA LEU A 208 -1.38 9.36 -3.63
C LEU A 208 -1.84 9.70 -5.05
N MET A 209 -0.99 9.46 -6.06
CA MET A 209 -1.32 9.65 -7.47
C MET A 209 -2.55 8.85 -7.91
N HIS A 210 -2.62 7.57 -7.56
CA HIS A 210 -3.78 6.75 -7.93
C HIS A 210 -5.08 7.23 -7.27
N PHE A 211 -4.97 7.73 -6.04
CA PHE A 211 -6.08 8.32 -5.32
C PHE A 211 -6.57 9.61 -5.99
N PHE A 212 -5.71 10.62 -6.14
CA PHE A 212 -6.16 11.93 -6.61
C PHE A 212 -6.52 11.95 -8.09
N ALA A 213 -5.92 11.06 -8.89
CA ALA A 213 -6.28 10.91 -10.30
C ALA A 213 -7.53 10.06 -10.53
N ASN A 214 -8.06 9.41 -9.48
CA ASN A 214 -9.16 8.45 -9.60
C ASN A 214 -8.90 7.37 -10.69
N LYS A 215 -7.63 6.96 -10.82
CA LYS A 215 -7.18 6.03 -11.87
C LYS A 215 -5.83 5.42 -11.51
N ILE A 216 -5.61 4.17 -11.91
CA ILE A 216 -4.30 3.51 -11.85
C ILE A 216 -3.40 4.10 -12.97
N ILE A 217 -2.52 5.03 -12.60
CA ILE A 217 -1.57 5.68 -13.52
C ILE A 217 -0.32 4.82 -13.74
N PHE A 218 0.16 4.13 -12.71
CA PHE A 218 1.34 3.25 -12.76
C PHE A 218 0.91 1.79 -12.79
N GLY A 219 1.76 0.89 -13.32
CA GLY A 219 1.45 -0.54 -13.46
C GLY A 219 0.94 -0.91 -14.85
N ASN A 220 0.19 -2.02 -14.95
CA ASN A 220 -0.20 -2.63 -16.24
C ASN A 220 -1.71 -2.69 -16.50
N TRP A 221 -2.52 -1.98 -15.71
CA TRP A 221 -3.99 -2.11 -15.76
C TRP A 221 -4.60 -1.80 -17.13
N ASP A 222 -4.01 -0.85 -17.87
CA ASP A 222 -4.44 -0.42 -19.20
C ASP A 222 -3.66 -1.11 -20.33
N GLN A 223 -3.08 -2.29 -20.06
CA GLN A 223 -2.33 -3.05 -21.05
C GLN A 223 -3.20 -3.43 -22.25
N ASP A 224 -2.69 -3.13 -23.44
CA ASP A 224 -3.34 -3.44 -24.70
C ASP A 224 -3.43 -4.96 -24.94
N SER A 225 -4.61 -5.46 -25.29
CA SER A 225 -4.84 -6.89 -25.52
C SER A 225 -4.06 -7.46 -26.70
N ARG A 226 -3.59 -6.62 -27.63
CA ARG A 226 -2.76 -7.02 -28.78
C ARG A 226 -1.35 -7.41 -28.38
N VAL A 227 -0.94 -7.12 -27.15
CA VAL A 227 0.42 -7.35 -26.64
C VAL A 227 0.60 -8.78 -26.11
N GLN A 228 -0.41 -9.66 -26.19
CA GLN A 228 -0.42 -11.01 -25.61
C GLN A 228 0.56 -12.02 -26.24
N GLU A 229 1.37 -11.62 -27.22
CA GLU A 229 2.32 -12.51 -27.93
C GLU A 229 3.55 -12.92 -27.08
N PHE A 230 3.79 -12.28 -25.93
CA PHE A 230 4.88 -12.60 -24.99
C PHE A 230 4.36 -13.23 -23.69
N PRO A 231 5.22 -13.87 -22.88
CA PRO A 231 4.83 -14.38 -21.56
C PRO A 231 4.12 -13.31 -20.73
N LEU A 232 3.01 -13.69 -20.10
CA LEU A 232 2.10 -12.74 -19.43
C LEU A 232 2.85 -11.85 -18.43
N ASP A 233 3.75 -12.41 -17.63
CA ASP A 233 4.47 -11.64 -16.62
C ASP A 233 5.50 -10.67 -17.23
N THR A 234 6.24 -11.10 -18.25
CA THR A 234 7.15 -10.22 -19.01
C THR A 234 6.40 -9.03 -19.60
N ASN A 235 5.21 -9.28 -20.14
CA ASN A 235 4.34 -8.25 -20.71
C ASN A 235 3.84 -7.24 -19.67
N LYS A 236 3.36 -7.73 -18.52
CA LYS A 236 2.93 -6.87 -17.41
C LYS A 236 4.09 -6.00 -16.91
N SER A 237 5.27 -6.61 -16.72
CA SER A 237 6.49 -5.90 -16.34
C SER A 237 6.87 -4.83 -17.36
N ALA A 238 6.96 -5.19 -18.64
CA ALA A 238 7.33 -4.29 -19.72
C ALA A 238 6.37 -3.11 -19.85
N TRP A 239 5.06 -3.33 -19.69
CA TRP A 239 4.07 -2.27 -19.71
C TRP A 239 4.25 -1.30 -18.53
N ALA A 240 4.42 -1.82 -17.32
CA ALA A 240 4.64 -1.01 -16.13
C ALA A 240 5.95 -0.20 -16.22
N ILE A 241 7.05 -0.82 -16.68
CA ILE A 241 8.34 -0.17 -16.92
C ILE A 241 8.18 0.95 -17.97
N GLY A 242 7.50 0.67 -19.09
CA GLY A 242 7.29 1.65 -20.15
C GLY A 242 6.41 2.84 -19.70
N LYS A 243 5.43 2.62 -18.80
CA LYS A 243 4.69 3.72 -18.16
C LYS A 243 5.60 4.58 -17.30
N ILE A 244 6.48 3.99 -16.50
CA ILE A 244 7.48 4.75 -15.72
C ILE A 244 8.37 5.58 -16.66
N MET A 245 8.82 5.00 -17.78
CA MET A 245 9.64 5.70 -18.77
C MET A 245 8.95 6.93 -19.35
N LYS A 246 7.65 6.84 -19.66
CA LYS A 246 6.87 7.99 -20.17
C LYS A 246 6.57 9.03 -19.10
N LEU A 247 6.18 8.57 -17.90
CA LEU A 247 5.75 9.45 -16.81
C LEU A 247 6.93 10.23 -16.23
N VAL A 248 7.98 9.52 -15.81
CA VAL A 248 9.02 10.08 -14.93
C VAL A 248 10.36 10.25 -15.65
N GLY A 249 10.56 9.56 -16.76
CA GLY A 249 11.75 9.66 -17.61
C GLY A 249 12.49 8.34 -17.80
N PRO A 250 13.54 8.33 -18.64
CA PRO A 250 14.25 7.12 -19.02
C PRO A 250 14.86 6.43 -17.80
N LEU A 251 14.75 5.10 -17.77
CA LEU A 251 15.37 4.28 -16.73
C LEU A 251 16.72 3.75 -17.23
N GLU A 252 17.75 3.92 -16.42
CA GLU A 252 19.02 3.22 -16.65
C GLU A 252 18.79 1.71 -16.63
N ARG A 253 19.23 1.03 -17.69
CA ARG A 253 19.11 -0.41 -17.82
C ARG A 253 20.02 -1.12 -16.83
N ASP A 254 19.57 -2.28 -16.38
CA ASP A 254 20.47 -3.30 -15.84
C ASP A 254 20.88 -4.24 -16.98
N GLU A 255 22.13 -4.69 -16.99
CA GLU A 255 22.65 -5.64 -17.97
C GLU A 255 22.38 -7.10 -17.56
N ASP A 256 21.77 -7.34 -16.40
CA ASP A 256 21.30 -8.66 -15.99
C ASP A 256 20.34 -9.24 -17.06
N PRO A 257 20.70 -10.38 -17.70
CA PRO A 257 19.87 -11.04 -18.69
C PRO A 257 18.46 -11.36 -18.21
N LYS A 258 18.24 -11.50 -16.89
CA LYS A 258 16.93 -11.75 -16.27
C LYS A 258 15.92 -10.65 -16.56
N TYR A 259 16.35 -9.39 -16.63
CA TYR A 259 15.46 -8.23 -16.78
C TYR A 259 15.47 -7.65 -18.20
N LYS A 260 16.50 -7.96 -18.98
CA LYS A 260 16.73 -7.41 -20.32
C LYS A 260 15.51 -7.47 -21.25
N SER A 261 14.83 -8.63 -21.31
CA SER A 261 13.67 -8.82 -22.19
C SER A 261 12.50 -7.90 -21.85
N GLU A 262 12.28 -7.60 -20.57
CA GLU A 262 11.22 -6.70 -20.12
C GLU A 262 11.52 -5.24 -20.49
N PHE A 263 12.78 -4.82 -20.36
CA PHE A 263 13.22 -3.47 -20.75
C PHE A 263 13.22 -3.27 -22.27
N ASP A 264 13.73 -4.24 -23.03
CA ASP A 264 13.70 -4.19 -24.50
C ASP A 264 12.26 -4.08 -25.02
N LEU A 265 11.34 -4.83 -24.41
CA LEU A 265 9.93 -4.80 -24.75
C LEU A 265 9.23 -3.50 -24.30
N ALA A 266 9.57 -2.98 -23.12
CA ALA A 266 9.06 -1.69 -22.65
C ALA A 266 9.42 -0.55 -23.61
N GLU A 267 10.68 -0.50 -24.03
CA GLU A 267 11.15 0.49 -25.01
C GLU A 267 10.48 0.32 -26.36
N PHE A 268 10.26 -0.92 -26.80
CA PHE A 268 9.49 -1.20 -28.00
C PHE A 268 8.07 -0.63 -27.89
N PHE A 269 7.38 -0.84 -26.77
CA PHE A 269 6.03 -0.30 -26.56
C PHE A 269 6.01 1.22 -26.55
N VAL A 270 6.98 1.87 -25.91
CA VAL A 270 7.12 3.33 -25.90
C VAL A 270 7.40 3.86 -27.30
N LYS A 271 8.36 3.26 -28.03
CA LYS A 271 8.74 3.67 -29.39
C LYS A 271 7.60 3.49 -30.41
N ARG A 272 6.75 2.49 -30.23
CA ARG A 272 5.56 2.24 -31.05
C ARG A 272 4.33 3.04 -30.61
N ASP A 273 4.47 3.88 -29.59
CA ASP A 273 3.38 4.65 -28.98
C ASP A 273 2.18 3.77 -28.57
N LEU A 274 2.46 2.57 -28.04
CA LEU A 274 1.40 1.68 -27.53
C LEU A 274 0.95 2.11 -26.13
N ILE A 275 1.87 2.65 -25.32
CA ILE A 275 1.58 3.14 -23.98
C ILE A 275 1.07 4.58 -24.07
N LYS A 276 -0.19 4.78 -23.69
CA LYS A 276 -0.91 6.05 -23.88
C LYS A 276 -0.82 7.04 -22.72
N VAL A 277 -0.15 6.69 -21.63
CA VAL A 277 0.13 7.66 -20.56
C VAL A 277 1.06 8.75 -21.07
N GLU A 278 0.85 9.97 -20.63
CA GLU A 278 1.69 11.12 -20.97
C GLU A 278 2.79 11.36 -19.92
N SER A 279 3.54 12.45 -20.04
CA SER A 279 4.50 12.84 -19.00
C SER A 279 3.78 13.11 -17.66
N LEU A 280 4.53 13.05 -16.56
CA LEU A 280 3.99 13.36 -15.24
C LEU A 280 3.30 14.73 -15.23
N GLU A 281 3.91 15.74 -15.83
CA GLU A 281 3.36 17.10 -15.91
C GLU A 281 2.03 17.16 -16.64
N GLU A 282 1.90 16.45 -17.76
CA GLU A 282 0.68 16.39 -18.55
C GLU A 282 -0.42 15.63 -17.80
N GLU A 283 -0.10 14.51 -17.14
CA GLU A 283 -1.06 13.78 -16.32
C GLU A 283 -1.51 14.60 -15.10
N LEU A 284 -0.60 15.32 -14.42
CA LEU A 284 -0.94 16.20 -13.29
C LEU A 284 -1.81 17.38 -13.73
N ALA A 285 -1.60 17.92 -14.93
CA ALA A 285 -2.42 18.99 -15.49
C ALA A 285 -3.87 18.53 -15.75
N LYS A 286 -4.11 17.25 -16.08
CA LYS A 286 -5.47 16.71 -16.29
C LYS A 286 -6.29 16.63 -15.02
N VAL A 287 -5.64 16.55 -13.86
CA VAL A 287 -6.29 16.29 -12.56
C VAL A 287 -6.26 17.50 -11.63
N ASN A 288 -5.92 18.69 -12.15
CA ASN A 288 -5.89 19.97 -11.43
C ASN A 288 -5.16 19.89 -10.08
N VAL A 289 -4.03 19.16 -10.03
CA VAL A 289 -3.22 19.07 -8.81
C VAL A 289 -2.69 20.47 -8.45
N PRO A 290 -2.75 20.86 -7.16
CA PRO A 290 -2.19 22.13 -6.71
C PRO A 290 -0.72 22.29 -7.12
N SER A 291 -0.35 23.46 -7.66
CA SER A 291 0.98 23.68 -8.24
C SER A 291 2.12 23.54 -7.23
N ASP A 292 1.87 23.85 -5.96
CA ASP A 292 2.78 23.69 -4.83
C ASP A 292 3.02 22.22 -4.45
N CYS A 293 2.10 21.31 -4.81
CA CYS A 293 2.25 19.87 -4.61
C CYS A 293 3.21 19.26 -5.64
N VAL A 294 3.28 19.82 -6.85
CA VAL A 294 4.07 19.26 -7.96
C VAL A 294 5.56 19.09 -7.59
N SER A 295 6.15 20.02 -6.83
CA SER A 295 7.54 19.89 -6.40
C SER A 295 7.73 18.74 -5.40
N PHE A 296 6.75 18.50 -4.53
CA PHE A 296 6.75 17.38 -3.59
C PHE A 296 6.62 16.04 -4.32
N ILE A 297 5.70 15.94 -5.29
CA ILE A 297 5.52 14.75 -6.13
C ILE A 297 6.83 14.37 -6.82
N ARG A 298 7.49 15.35 -7.47
CA ARG A 298 8.80 15.11 -8.12
C ARG A 298 9.88 14.69 -7.14
N TYR A 299 9.88 15.26 -5.94
CA TYR A 299 10.84 14.92 -4.90
C TYR A 299 10.71 13.45 -4.46
N LEU A 300 9.48 12.94 -4.30
CA LEU A 300 9.24 11.54 -3.92
C LEU A 300 9.42 10.56 -5.08
N LEU A 301 9.05 10.95 -6.32
CA LEU A 301 9.25 10.15 -7.55
C LEU A 301 10.65 10.24 -8.14
N ASN A 302 11.67 10.59 -7.35
CA ASN A 302 13.04 10.56 -7.84
C ASN A 302 13.42 9.13 -8.29
N ILE A 303 13.71 8.95 -9.58
CA ILE A 303 14.05 7.66 -10.19
C ILE A 303 15.30 7.06 -9.54
N ASN A 304 16.29 7.88 -9.20
CA ASN A 304 17.51 7.42 -8.58
C ASN A 304 17.29 7.17 -7.08
N HIS A 305 17.04 5.91 -6.72
CA HIS A 305 16.81 5.45 -5.35
C HIS A 305 17.92 5.83 -4.35
N LYS A 306 19.16 6.08 -4.81
CA LYS A 306 20.26 6.54 -3.94
C LYS A 306 20.11 8.00 -3.49
N THR A 307 19.36 8.78 -4.26
CA THR A 307 19.08 10.21 -4.01
C THR A 307 17.61 10.49 -3.73
N ARG A 308 16.74 9.48 -3.86
CA ARG A 308 15.34 9.55 -3.44
C ARG A 308 15.31 9.74 -1.92
N PRO A 309 14.48 10.66 -1.41
CA PRO A 309 14.45 10.93 0.02
C PRO A 309 13.99 9.71 0.83
N THR A 310 14.47 9.64 2.07
CA THR A 310 13.84 8.80 3.09
C THR A 310 12.50 9.39 3.53
N ALA A 311 11.67 8.61 4.22
CA ALA A 311 10.42 9.10 4.77
C ALA A 311 10.64 10.29 5.75
N GLU A 312 11.71 10.22 6.55
CA GLU A 312 12.08 11.33 7.45
C GLU A 312 12.45 12.60 6.69
N GLN A 313 13.21 12.49 5.60
CA GLN A 313 13.54 13.64 4.75
C GLN A 313 12.31 14.17 4.00
N ALA A 314 11.43 13.29 3.54
CA ALA A 314 10.18 13.65 2.88
C ALA A 314 9.26 14.46 3.81
N LEU A 315 9.18 14.08 5.09
CA LEU A 315 8.40 14.80 6.09
C LEU A 315 8.88 16.23 6.31
N GLN A 316 10.16 16.53 6.06
CA GLN A 316 10.71 17.89 6.19
C GLN A 316 10.47 18.77 4.94
N HIS A 317 9.85 18.24 3.89
CA HIS A 317 9.62 19.02 2.67
C HIS A 317 8.65 20.20 2.94
N PRO A 318 8.92 21.41 2.41
CA PRO A 318 8.12 22.62 2.72
C PRO A 318 6.61 22.46 2.55
N TRP A 319 6.18 21.75 1.51
CA TRP A 319 4.75 21.49 1.24
C TRP A 319 3.98 20.83 2.41
N LEU A 320 4.67 20.06 3.27
CA LEU A 320 4.08 19.43 4.46
C LEU A 320 4.18 20.27 5.74
N GLN A 321 4.96 21.35 5.72
CA GLN A 321 5.19 22.21 6.88
C GLN A 321 4.10 23.28 7.04
N ASP A 322 3.35 23.60 5.98
CA ASP A 322 2.28 24.60 6.00
C ASP A 322 0.98 24.14 6.69
N LEU A 323 1.02 23.06 7.47
CA LEU A 323 -0.12 22.54 8.25
C LEU A 323 -0.14 23.23 9.63
N GLU A 324 -0.33 24.55 9.66
CA GLU A 324 -0.76 25.29 10.85
C GLU A 324 -2.27 25.49 10.85
#